data_AF-A0A364H1H4-F1
#
_entry.id   AF-A0A364H1H4-F1
#
_cell.length_a   1.000
_cell.length_b   1.000
_cell.length_c   1.000
_cell.angle_alpha   90.00
_cell.angle_beta   90.00
_cell.angle_gamma   90.00
#
_symmetry.space_group_name_H-M   'P 1'
#
loop_
_entity.id
_entity.type
_entity.pdbx_description
1 polymer ?
#
loop_
_entity_poly.entity_id
_entity_poly.type
_entity_poly.pdbx_seq_one_letter_code
_entity_poly.pdbx_strand_id
1 'polypeptide(L)'
;MHALLSAIAFVAAHAHAADECGFVKKVELPSRQQVAVISSGALEPCSTGSYAVRVYSTAHAAPGFDTDDYVTGTLHARDGTIVDAYTADLGARAPQALVVTTRSAGSGGYVGAQAYVTTSRAVRLIASVDGLAPDADISAALRQAIGKRRSAH
;
A
#
# COMPACT_ATOMS: atom_id res chain seq x y z
N MET A 1 -4.03 0.34 -68.15
CA MET A 1 -4.75 0.49 -66.87
C MET A 1 -4.18 -0.52 -65.89
N HIS A 2 -3.34 -0.10 -64.95
CA HIS A 2 -2.90 -0.94 -63.83
C HIS A 2 -3.35 -0.24 -62.55
N ALA A 3 -4.36 -0.78 -61.88
CA ALA A 3 -4.81 -0.29 -60.59
C ALA A 3 -3.92 -0.90 -59.50
N LEU A 4 -3.09 -0.07 -58.84
CA LEU A 4 -2.41 -0.47 -57.62
C LEU A 4 -3.41 -0.39 -56.45
N LEU A 5 -3.70 -1.55 -55.85
CA LEU A 5 -4.38 -1.64 -54.57
C LEU A 5 -3.34 -1.50 -53.45
N SER A 6 -3.33 -0.36 -52.77
CA SER A 6 -2.55 -0.15 -51.54
C SER A 6 -3.35 -0.68 -50.35
N ALA A 7 -2.88 -1.77 -49.75
CA ALA A 7 -3.40 -2.27 -48.48
C ALA A 7 -2.83 -1.42 -47.32
N ILE A 8 -3.70 -0.71 -46.60
CA ILE A 8 -3.32 0.04 -45.40
C ILE A 8 -3.39 -0.91 -44.21
N ALA A 9 -2.24 -1.25 -43.64
CA ALA A 9 -2.17 -1.96 -42.37
C ALA A 9 -2.45 -0.99 -41.22
N PHE A 10 -3.56 -1.19 -40.51
CA PHE A 10 -3.84 -0.50 -39.25
C PHE A 10 -2.96 -1.07 -38.15
N VAL A 11 -1.91 -0.33 -37.77
CA VAL A 11 -1.17 -0.61 -36.52
C VAL A 11 -2.04 -0.10 -35.37
N ALA A 12 -2.70 -1.01 -34.65
CA ALA A 12 -3.37 -0.67 -33.40
C ALA A 12 -2.29 -0.34 -32.36
N ALA A 13 -2.03 0.95 -32.15
CA ALA A 13 -1.24 1.40 -31.00
C ALA A 13 -2.08 1.17 -29.75
N HIS A 14 -1.80 0.10 -28.99
CA HIS A 14 -2.33 -0.05 -27.64
C HIS A 14 -1.72 1.06 -26.78
N ALA A 15 -2.48 2.13 -26.56
CA ALA A 15 -2.14 3.13 -25.56
C ALA A 15 -2.16 2.44 -24.19
N HIS A 16 -0.98 2.12 -23.65
CA HIS A 16 -0.84 1.84 -22.23
C HIS A 16 -1.12 3.16 -21.50
N ALA A 17 -2.35 3.34 -21.02
CA ALA A 17 -2.59 4.34 -19.99
C ALA A 17 -1.61 4.03 -18.84
N ALA A 18 -0.78 4.99 -18.48
CA ALA A 18 -0.08 4.92 -17.21
C ALA A 18 -1.17 4.69 -16.14
N ASP A 19 -0.97 3.68 -15.30
CA ASP A 19 -1.88 3.42 -14.20
C ASP A 19 -1.76 4.60 -13.22
N GLU A 20 -2.54 5.67 -13.44
CA GLU A 20 -2.48 6.92 -12.66
C GLU A 20 -2.74 6.68 -11.16
N CYS A 21 -3.28 5.51 -10.80
CA CYS A 21 -3.56 5.08 -9.44
C CYS A 21 -2.63 3.97 -8.95
N GLY A 22 -1.64 3.59 -9.77
CA GLY A 22 -0.56 2.71 -9.39
C GLY A 22 0.26 3.34 -8.28
N PHE A 23 0.29 2.71 -7.11
CA PHE A 23 1.11 3.12 -5.98
C PHE A 23 2.21 2.10 -5.76
N VAL A 24 3.46 2.54 -5.65
CA VAL A 24 4.57 1.73 -5.14
C VAL A 24 5.45 2.62 -4.27
N LYS A 25 5.67 2.21 -3.01
CA LYS A 25 6.55 2.93 -2.08
C LYS A 25 7.37 1.97 -1.23
N LYS A 26 8.65 2.29 -1.04
CA LYS A 26 9.51 1.70 -0.03
C LYS A 26 9.41 2.49 1.27
N VAL A 27 9.25 1.78 2.38
CA VAL A 27 9.20 2.34 3.73
C VAL A 27 10.23 1.62 4.59
N GLU A 28 11.22 2.35 5.07
CA GLU A 28 12.26 1.81 5.93
C GLU A 28 11.71 1.41 7.30
N LEU A 29 12.17 0.26 7.81
CA LEU A 29 11.83 -0.26 9.13
C LEU A 29 13.12 -0.49 9.95
N PRO A 30 13.86 0.59 10.30
CA PRO A 30 15.19 0.50 10.90
C PRO A 30 15.27 -0.31 12.20
N SER A 31 14.23 -0.28 13.05
CA SER A 31 14.22 -1.06 14.30
C SER A 31 14.31 -2.57 14.10
N ARG A 32 14.13 -3.07 12.87
CA ARG A 32 14.17 -4.48 12.51
C ARG A 32 15.17 -4.83 11.41
N GLN A 33 15.98 -3.87 10.94
CA GLN A 33 16.81 -4.06 9.73
C GLN A 33 15.97 -4.62 8.59
N GLN A 34 14.87 -3.94 8.29
CA GLN A 34 13.91 -4.33 7.27
C GLN A 34 13.52 -3.14 6.40
N VAL A 35 12.99 -3.42 5.22
CA VAL A 35 12.25 -2.47 4.39
C VAL A 35 10.91 -3.10 4.00
N ALA A 36 9.85 -2.29 3.97
CA ALA A 36 8.56 -2.69 3.44
C ALA A 36 8.33 -2.07 2.06
N VAL A 37 7.88 -2.86 1.10
CA VAL A 37 7.37 -2.40 -0.19
C VAL A 37 5.85 -2.49 -0.15
N ILE A 38 5.20 -1.35 -0.35
CA ILE A 38 3.74 -1.23 -0.46
C ILE A 38 3.44 -1.02 -1.93
N SER A 39 2.58 -1.87 -2.50
CA SER A 39 2.21 -1.77 -3.91
C SER A 39 0.74 -2.02 -4.15
N SER A 40 0.07 -1.20 -4.96
CA SER A 40 -1.26 -1.50 -5.51
C SER A 40 -1.24 -2.79 -6.34
N GLY A 41 -2.38 -3.49 -6.43
CA GLY A 41 -2.55 -4.58 -7.39
C GLY A 41 -2.48 -4.06 -8.82
N ALA A 42 -1.74 -4.78 -9.67
CA ALA A 42 -1.61 -4.39 -11.08
C ALA A 42 -2.95 -4.59 -11.82
N LEU A 43 -3.27 -3.66 -12.72
CA LEU A 43 -4.48 -3.69 -13.55
C LEU A 43 -5.80 -3.61 -12.76
N GLU A 44 -5.74 -3.14 -11.52
CA GLU A 44 -6.93 -2.86 -10.71
C GLU A 44 -7.41 -1.42 -10.90
N PRO A 45 -8.72 -1.14 -10.76
CA PRO A 45 -9.22 0.22 -10.83
C PRO A 45 -8.75 1.09 -9.65
N CYS A 46 -8.78 2.41 -9.83
CA CYS A 46 -8.51 3.37 -8.76
C CYS A 46 -9.47 3.22 -7.57
N SER A 47 -10.74 2.94 -7.85
CA SER A 47 -11.80 2.99 -6.84
C SER A 47 -11.83 1.81 -5.88
N THR A 48 -11.20 0.68 -6.20
CA THR A 48 -11.21 -0.51 -5.34
C THR A 48 -10.14 -1.50 -5.79
N GLY A 49 -9.81 -2.46 -4.94
CA GLY A 49 -8.93 -3.56 -5.29
C GLY A 49 -8.17 -4.06 -4.09
N SER A 50 -6.87 -4.22 -4.23
CA SER A 50 -5.97 -4.67 -3.20
C SER A 50 -4.65 -3.89 -3.20
N TYR A 51 -3.90 -4.08 -2.13
CA TYR A 51 -2.48 -3.75 -2.09
C TYR A 51 -1.71 -4.84 -1.36
N ALA A 52 -0.44 -4.94 -1.68
CA ALA A 52 0.50 -5.82 -1.01
C ALA A 52 1.39 -5.02 -0.06
N VAL A 53 1.67 -5.59 1.11
CA VAL A 53 2.79 -5.21 1.96
C VAL A 53 3.79 -6.35 1.90
N ARG A 54 4.97 -6.13 1.32
CA ARG A 54 6.06 -7.11 1.27
C ARG A 54 7.21 -6.59 2.12
N VAL A 55 7.78 -7.45 2.95
CA VAL A 55 8.89 -7.10 3.84
C VAL A 55 10.13 -7.86 3.42
N TYR A 56 11.23 -7.14 3.39
CA TYR A 56 12.55 -7.63 3.04
C TYR A 56 13.50 -7.33 4.18
N SER A 57 14.44 -8.24 4.42
CA SER A 57 15.55 -8.06 5.34
C SER A 57 16.60 -7.19 4.69
N THR A 58 17.13 -6.22 5.44
CA THR A 58 18.24 -5.37 5.02
C THR A 58 19.53 -5.69 5.78
N ALA A 59 19.55 -6.76 6.59
CA ALA A 59 20.70 -7.13 7.41
C ALA A 59 21.98 -7.39 6.59
N HIS A 60 21.83 -7.82 5.33
CA HIS A 60 22.92 -8.11 4.41
C HIS A 60 22.78 -7.38 3.06
N ALA A 61 21.90 -6.39 2.99
CA ALA A 61 21.63 -5.69 1.74
C ALA A 61 22.78 -4.74 1.37
N ALA A 62 23.25 -4.84 0.14
CA ALA A 62 24.10 -3.80 -0.45
C ALA A 62 23.24 -2.55 -0.76
N PRO A 63 23.84 -1.34 -0.82
CA PRO A 63 23.11 -0.14 -1.22
C PRO A 63 22.37 -0.32 -2.55
N GLY A 64 21.05 -0.12 -2.54
CA GLY A 64 20.18 -0.29 -3.72
C GLY A 64 19.58 -1.70 -3.89
N PHE A 65 19.98 -2.67 -3.08
CA PHE A 65 19.53 -4.07 -3.09
C PHE A 65 18.73 -4.43 -1.84
N ASP A 66 18.00 -3.45 -1.31
CA ASP A 66 17.21 -3.55 -0.08
C ASP A 66 16.01 -4.51 -0.21
N THR A 67 15.69 -4.97 -1.42
CA THR A 67 14.59 -5.89 -1.72
C THR A 67 15.02 -7.28 -2.18
N ASP A 68 16.28 -7.67 -1.97
CA ASP A 68 16.79 -8.97 -2.43
C ASP A 68 16.45 -10.13 -1.49
N ASP A 69 16.30 -9.85 -0.18
CA ASP A 69 16.05 -10.87 0.85
C ASP A 69 14.60 -10.80 1.35
N TYR A 70 13.68 -11.44 0.63
CA TYR A 70 12.26 -11.47 0.99
C TYR A 70 12.00 -12.27 2.27
N VAL A 71 11.28 -11.67 3.21
CA VAL A 71 10.93 -12.29 4.50
C VAL A 71 9.49 -12.80 4.49
N THR A 72 8.54 -11.91 4.19
CA THR A 72 7.10 -12.18 4.32
C THR A 72 6.30 -11.11 3.59
N GLY A 73 5.00 -11.35 3.39
CA GLY A 73 4.09 -10.33 2.91
C GLY A 73 2.63 -10.66 3.21
N THR A 74 1.76 -9.68 3.00
CA THR A 74 0.30 -9.81 3.09
C THR A 74 -0.36 -9.02 1.99
N LEU A 75 -1.54 -9.47 1.57
CA LEU A 75 -2.46 -8.70 0.75
C LEU A 75 -3.55 -8.09 1.65
N HIS A 76 -4.04 -6.92 1.27
CA HIS A 76 -5.14 -6.25 1.94
C HIS A 76 -6.09 -5.66 0.90
N ALA A 77 -7.39 -5.79 1.11
CA ALA A 77 -8.39 -5.16 0.25
C ALA A 77 -8.40 -3.64 0.50
N ARG A 78 -8.59 -2.83 -0.56
CA ARG A 78 -8.74 -1.37 -0.44
C ARG A 78 -10.06 -0.89 -1.01
N ASP A 79 -10.63 0.07 -0.31
CA ASP A 79 -11.66 0.97 -0.83
C ASP A 79 -10.99 2.30 -1.19
N GLY A 80 -11.00 2.63 -2.48
CA GLY A 80 -10.29 3.76 -3.04
C GLY A 80 -8.79 3.55 -3.29
N THR A 81 -8.07 4.65 -3.45
CA THR A 81 -6.66 4.68 -3.88
C THR A 81 -5.73 4.78 -2.66
N ILE A 82 -4.56 4.14 -2.71
CA ILE A 82 -3.52 4.34 -1.69
C ILE A 82 -2.97 5.76 -1.84
N VAL A 83 -2.96 6.52 -0.75
CA VAL A 83 -2.47 7.91 -0.75
C VAL A 83 -1.04 7.97 -0.23
N ASP A 84 -0.72 7.21 0.82
CA ASP A 84 0.62 7.16 1.37
C ASP A 84 0.90 5.87 2.15
N ALA A 85 2.18 5.62 2.42
CA ALA A 85 2.66 4.64 3.37
C ALA A 85 3.85 5.20 4.18
N TYR A 86 3.81 5.06 5.50
CA TYR A 86 4.83 5.64 6.39
C TYR A 86 4.89 4.90 7.73
N THR A 87 5.89 5.21 8.55
CA THR A 87 5.97 4.69 9.93
C THR A 87 5.41 5.68 10.94
N ALA A 88 4.68 5.20 11.94
CA ALA A 88 4.19 6.03 13.04
C ALA A 88 4.31 5.32 14.39
N ASP A 89 4.53 6.10 15.45
CA ASP A 89 4.39 5.62 16.83
C ASP A 89 2.91 5.58 17.23
N LEU A 90 2.36 4.38 17.37
CA LEU A 90 0.98 4.14 17.79
C LEU A 90 0.90 3.63 19.25
N GLY A 91 1.94 3.90 20.05
CA GLY A 91 2.06 3.56 21.46
C GLY A 91 2.88 2.29 21.72
N ALA A 92 2.95 1.87 22.99
CA ALA A 92 3.86 0.81 23.46
C ALA A 92 3.79 -0.54 22.71
N ARG A 93 2.64 -0.91 22.11
CA ARG A 93 2.51 -2.15 21.32
C ARG A 93 2.93 -1.99 19.86
N ALA A 94 3.08 -0.77 19.39
CA ALA A 94 3.35 -0.44 18.00
C ALA A 94 4.14 0.88 17.88
N PRO A 95 5.34 0.97 18.49
CA PRO A 95 6.13 2.21 18.53
C PRO A 95 6.70 2.60 17.17
N GLN A 96 6.66 1.68 16.21
CA GLN A 96 7.02 1.92 14.81
C GLN A 96 6.11 1.07 13.91
N ALA A 97 4.83 1.40 13.90
CA ALA A 97 3.86 0.74 13.02
C ALA A 97 4.06 1.21 11.58
N LEU A 98 4.01 0.29 10.62
CA LEU A 98 3.83 0.64 9.22
C LEU A 98 2.35 1.00 9.01
N VAL A 99 2.09 2.20 8.52
CA VAL A 99 0.75 2.70 8.21
C VAL A 99 0.61 2.81 6.71
N VAL A 100 -0.50 2.31 6.16
CA VAL A 100 -0.92 2.53 4.76
C VAL A 100 -2.24 3.28 4.81
N THR A 101 -2.34 4.38 4.07
CA THR A 101 -3.55 5.21 4.02
C THR A 101 -4.21 5.10 2.66
N THR A 102 -5.55 5.12 2.66
CA THR A 102 -6.38 5.11 1.46
C THR A 102 -7.31 6.31 1.46
N ARG A 103 -7.77 6.70 0.28
CA ARG A 103 -8.83 7.69 0.11
C ARG A 103 -9.88 7.15 -0.84
N SER A 104 -11.14 7.20 -0.41
CA SER A 104 -12.30 6.77 -1.19
C SER A 104 -12.38 7.55 -2.50
N ALA A 105 -12.75 6.88 -3.60
CA ALA A 105 -12.96 7.54 -4.89
C ALA A 105 -14.25 8.38 -4.96
N GLY A 106 -15.16 8.25 -3.98
CA GLY A 106 -16.38 9.05 -3.89
C GLY A 106 -16.12 10.52 -3.53
N SER A 107 -17.10 11.38 -3.79
CA SER A 107 -17.03 12.83 -3.53
C SER A 107 -16.81 13.20 -2.07
N GLY A 108 -17.11 12.29 -1.13
CA GLY A 108 -16.87 12.48 0.29
C GLY A 108 -15.38 12.51 0.68
N GLY A 109 -14.49 11.96 -0.17
CA GLY A 109 -13.04 11.99 0.07
C GLY A 109 -12.60 11.32 1.39
N TYR A 110 -13.40 10.39 1.89
CA TYR A 110 -13.17 9.70 3.16
C TYR A 110 -11.83 9.00 3.15
N VAL A 111 -11.15 8.99 4.29
CA VAL A 111 -9.84 8.35 4.45
C VAL A 111 -9.96 7.06 5.24
N GLY A 112 -9.23 6.06 4.81
CA GLY A 112 -9.01 4.81 5.51
C GLY A 112 -7.53 4.66 5.87
N ALA A 113 -7.24 3.82 6.86
CA ALA A 113 -5.88 3.48 7.20
C ALA A 113 -5.76 2.12 7.87
N GLN A 114 -4.69 1.41 7.53
CA GLN A 114 -4.30 0.17 8.16
C GLN A 114 -2.93 0.31 8.82
N ALA A 115 -2.82 -0.22 10.03
CA ALA A 115 -1.56 -0.27 10.78
C ALA A 115 -1.06 -1.70 10.90
N TYR A 116 0.21 -1.90 10.57
CA TYR A 116 0.91 -3.16 10.61
C TYR A 116 2.10 -3.10 11.55
N VAL A 117 2.37 -4.22 12.22
CA VAL A 117 3.64 -4.46 12.92
C VAL A 117 4.35 -5.61 12.22
N THR A 118 5.64 -5.40 11.93
CA THR A 118 6.49 -6.44 11.36
C THR A 118 7.23 -7.19 12.45
N THR A 119 7.43 -8.47 12.20
CA THR A 119 8.31 -9.36 12.97
C THR A 119 9.33 -9.97 12.01
N SER A 120 10.24 -10.80 12.52
CA SER A 120 11.19 -11.52 11.68
C SER A 120 10.54 -12.53 10.72
N ARG A 121 9.24 -12.82 10.84
CA ARG A 121 8.56 -13.85 10.03
C ARG A 121 7.14 -13.49 9.58
N ALA A 122 6.61 -12.35 9.99
CA ALA A 122 5.22 -11.99 9.73
C ALA A 122 5.00 -10.49 9.70
N VAL A 123 4.07 -10.06 8.85
CA VAL A 123 3.43 -8.75 8.88
C VAL A 123 2.04 -8.94 9.50
N ARG A 124 1.76 -8.24 10.59
CA ARG A 124 0.48 -8.39 11.32
C ARG A 124 -0.31 -7.10 11.29
N LEU A 125 -1.53 -7.16 10.77
CA LEU A 125 -2.51 -6.07 10.91
C LEU A 125 -2.93 -5.94 12.38
N ILE A 126 -2.63 -4.78 12.98
CA ILE A 126 -2.94 -4.50 14.38
C ILE A 126 -4.19 -3.62 14.53
N ALA A 127 -4.47 -2.76 13.55
CA ALA A 127 -5.67 -1.92 13.50
C ALA A 127 -6.04 -1.54 12.06
N SER A 128 -7.34 -1.34 11.83
CA SER A 128 -7.91 -0.72 10.63
C SER A 128 -8.92 0.33 11.06
N VAL A 129 -8.98 1.42 10.31
CA VAL A 129 -10.00 2.47 10.42
C VAL A 129 -10.43 2.85 9.01
N ASP A 130 -11.72 3.07 8.81
CA ASP A 130 -12.30 3.36 7.51
C ASP A 130 -13.37 4.45 7.66
N GLY A 131 -13.68 5.17 6.58
CA GLY A 131 -14.75 6.17 6.56
C GLY A 131 -14.47 7.43 7.40
N LEU A 132 -13.20 7.75 7.67
CA LEU A 132 -12.85 8.95 8.43
C LEU A 132 -13.03 10.21 7.55
N ALA A 133 -13.33 11.34 8.18
CA ALA A 133 -13.36 12.63 7.50
C ALA A 133 -12.01 12.94 6.81
N PRO A 134 -12.00 13.69 5.69
CA PRO A 134 -10.78 13.92 4.90
C PRO A 134 -9.58 14.52 5.65
N ASP A 135 -9.83 15.21 6.77
CA ASP A 135 -8.87 15.90 7.62
C ASP A 135 -8.65 15.23 8.99
N ALA A 136 -9.21 14.03 9.19
CA ALA A 136 -9.11 13.31 10.45
C ALA A 136 -7.66 12.96 10.84
N ASP A 137 -7.36 12.98 12.14
CA ASP A 137 -6.10 12.48 12.68
C ASP A 137 -6.06 10.94 12.62
N ILE A 138 -5.41 10.44 11.59
CA ILE A 138 -5.23 9.01 11.32
C ILE A 138 -4.50 8.30 12.48
N SER A 139 -3.48 8.94 13.07
CA SER A 139 -2.70 8.31 14.14
C SER A 139 -3.54 8.19 15.42
N ALA A 140 -4.31 9.23 15.76
CA ALA A 140 -5.24 9.18 16.88
C ALA A 140 -6.32 8.11 16.68
N ALA A 141 -6.91 8.03 15.48
CA ALA A 141 -7.93 7.03 15.15
C ALA A 141 -7.39 5.60 15.26
N LEU A 142 -6.19 5.33 14.73
CA LEU A 142 -5.54 4.02 14.84
C LEU A 142 -5.20 3.66 16.29
N ARG A 143 -4.68 4.59 17.10
CA ARG A 143 -4.44 4.37 18.54
C ARG A 143 -5.72 3.99 19.26
N GLN A 144 -6.82 4.68 18.96
CA GLN A 144 -8.13 4.37 19.53
C GLN A 144 -8.60 2.96 19.12
N ALA A 145 -8.43 2.58 17.85
CA ALA A 145 -8.80 1.26 17.35
C ALA A 145 -8.00 0.12 18.03
N ILE A 146 -6.69 0.32 18.23
CA ILE A 146 -5.83 -0.60 19.00
C ILE A 146 -6.35 -0.73 20.45
N GLY A 147 -6.72 0.39 21.07
CA GLY A 147 -7.27 0.42 22.43
C GLY A 147 -8.61 -0.33 22.56
N LYS A 148 -9.53 -0.18 21.60
CA LYS A 148 -10.84 -0.87 21.59
C LYS A 148 -10.70 -2.38 21.47
N ARG A 149 -9.80 -2.85 20.60
CA ARG A 149 -9.54 -4.29 20.42
C ARG A 149 -9.05 -4.98 21.70
N ARG A 150 -8.42 -4.21 22.62
CA ARG A 150 -8.01 -4.70 23.94
C ARG A 150 -9.20 -5.02 24.85
N SER A 151 -10.26 -4.23 24.80
CA SER A 151 -11.42 -4.40 25.71
C SER A 151 -12.37 -5.52 25.28
N ALA A 152 -12.18 -6.08 24.10
CA ALA A 152 -13.00 -7.17 23.56
C ALA A 152 -12.42 -8.58 23.83
N HIS A 153 -11.27 -8.66 24.52
CA HIS A 153 -10.59 -9.88 24.95
C HIS A 153 -10.33 -9.83 26.45
#